data_AF-X1GTC8-F1
#
_entry.id   AF-X1GTC8-F1
#
_cell.length_a   1.000
_cell.length_b   1.000
_cell.length_c   1.000
_cell.angle_alpha   90.00
_cell.angle_beta   90.00
_cell.angle_gamma   90.00
#
_symmetry.space_group_name_H-M   'P 1'
#
loop_
_entity.id
_entity.type
_entity.pdbx_description
1 polymer ?
#
loop_
_entity_poly.entity_id
_entity_poly.type
_entity_poly.pdbx_seq_one_letter_code
_entity_poly.pdbx_strand_id
1 'polypeptide(L)'
;RVFITNTNLQVIEWLQQTYGGTIYQARRFGRRKCYQWRIMYMQAADFLKLMLPYLQIKRLEAEIAISYQEFASNLPHASRGHSRTAEETDALEAAYQILQEVKQ
;
A
#
# COMPACT_ATOMS: atom_id res chain seq x y z
N ARG A 1 1.19 0.86 0.87
CA ARG A 1 1.93 -0.03 -0.08
C ARG A 1 0.98 -1.08 -0.59
N VAL A 2 1.03 -1.41 -1.89
CA VAL A 2 0.28 -2.52 -2.49
C VAL A 2 1.26 -3.48 -3.14
N PHE A 3 0.98 -4.79 -3.06
CA PHE A 3 1.72 -5.81 -3.79
C PHE A 3 0.79 -6.93 -4.27
N ILE A 4 1.06 -7.43 -5.47
CA ILE A 4 0.33 -8.54 -6.08
C ILE A 4 1.35 -9.61 -6.46
N THR A 5 1.09 -10.86 -6.09
CA THR A 5 1.98 -11.99 -6.40
C THR A 5 1.27 -12.98 -7.31
N ASN A 6 1.91 -13.35 -8.41
CA ASN A 6 1.36 -14.32 -9.36
C ASN A 6 2.48 -15.20 -9.95
N THR A 7 2.17 -16.42 -10.38
CA THR A 7 3.10 -17.26 -11.15
C THR A 7 3.14 -16.88 -12.63
N ASN A 8 2.10 -16.23 -13.14
CA ASN A 8 2.06 -15.69 -14.50
C ASN A 8 2.78 -14.34 -14.56
N LEU A 9 3.93 -14.31 -15.24
CA LEU A 9 4.74 -13.10 -15.41
C LEU A 9 4.02 -12.04 -16.26
N GLN A 10 3.29 -12.44 -17.32
CA GLN A 10 2.66 -11.50 -18.24
C GLN A 10 1.63 -10.60 -17.54
N VAL A 11 0.88 -11.16 -16.57
CA VAL A 11 -0.07 -10.39 -15.76
C VAL A 11 0.67 -9.37 -14.89
N ILE A 12 1.82 -9.75 -14.35
CA ILE A 12 2.65 -8.89 -13.50
C ILE A 12 3.34 -7.79 -14.31
N GLU A 13 3.78 -8.10 -15.52
CA GLU A 13 4.32 -7.13 -16.49
C GLU A 13 3.23 -6.15 -16.96
N TRP A 14 2.02 -6.63 -17.23
CA TRP A 14 0.88 -5.77 -17.58
C TRP A 14 0.56 -4.77 -16.46
N LEU A 15 0.57 -5.22 -15.20
CA LEU A 15 0.40 -4.32 -14.04
C LEU A 15 1.51 -3.26 -13.98
N GLN A 16 2.76 -3.65 -14.24
CA GLN A 16 3.87 -2.72 -14.27
C GLN A 16 3.75 -1.68 -15.40
N GLN A 17 3.38 -2.11 -16.60
CA GLN A 17 3.22 -1.22 -17.74
C GLN A 17 2.06 -0.25 -17.54
N THR A 18 0.98 -0.71 -16.90
CA THR A 18 -0.24 0.10 -16.72
C THR A 18 -0.12 1.08 -15.54
N TYR A 19 0.49 0.65 -14.44
CA TYR A 19 0.47 1.40 -13.17
C TYR A 19 1.88 1.73 -12.62
N GLY A 20 2.95 1.40 -13.35
CA GLY A 20 4.33 1.60 -12.93
C GLY A 20 4.81 0.60 -11.87
N GLY A 21 5.73 1.00 -10.99
CA GLY A 21 6.23 0.17 -9.90
C GLY A 21 7.33 -0.83 -10.30
N THR A 22 7.61 -1.76 -9.39
CA THR A 22 8.75 -2.68 -9.50
C THR A 22 8.30 -4.13 -9.41
N ILE A 23 8.86 -4.97 -10.29
CA ILE A 23 8.68 -6.42 -10.26
C ILE A 23 9.84 -7.06 -9.51
N TYR A 24 9.51 -7.97 -8.60
CA TYR A 24 10.46 -8.81 -7.89
C TYR A 24 10.20 -10.26 -8.23
N GLN A 25 11.26 -11.02 -8.47
CA GLN A 25 11.15 -12.48 -8.57
C GLN A 25 11.37 -13.09 -7.18
N ALA A 26 10.35 -13.74 -6.63
CA ALA A 26 10.52 -14.52 -5.42
C ALA A 26 11.12 -15.89 -5.79
N ARG A 27 12.37 -16.11 -5.37
CA ARG A 27 13.05 -17.41 -5.50
C ARG A 27 12.89 -18.15 -4.17
N ARG A 28 12.08 -19.21 -4.15
CA ARG A 28 12.05 -20.16 -3.03
C ARG A 28 12.44 -21.54 -3.57
N PHE A 29 13.49 -22.12 -2.98
CA PHE A 29 14.01 -23.43 -3.39
C PHE A 29 12.89 -24.48 -3.36
N GLY A 30 12.81 -25.29 -4.42
CA GLY A 30 11.79 -26.35 -4.57
C GLY A 30 10.36 -25.88 -4.84
N ARG A 31 10.09 -24.57 -5.05
CA ARG A 31 8.75 -24.06 -5.39
C ARG A 31 8.70 -23.46 -6.79
N ARG A 32 7.51 -23.41 -7.39
CA ARG A 32 7.27 -22.73 -8.66
C ARG A 32 7.70 -21.26 -8.55
N LYS A 33 8.33 -20.74 -9.61
CA LYS A 33 8.70 -19.33 -9.70
C LYS A 33 7.44 -18.47 -9.57
N CYS A 34 7.49 -17.46 -8.72
CA CYS A 34 6.46 -16.44 -8.65
C CYS A 34 7.08 -15.04 -8.73
N TYR A 35 6.26 -14.13 -9.23
CA TYR A 35 6.62 -12.74 -9.50
C TYR A 35 5.71 -11.86 -8.67
N GLN A 36 6.29 -10.84 -8.09
CA GLN A 36 5.58 -9.91 -7.22
C GLN A 36 5.75 -8.51 -7.76
N TRP A 37 4.64 -7.91 -8.16
CA TRP A 37 4.55 -6.50 -8.46
C TRP A 37 4.37 -5.71 -7.17
N ARG A 38 5.08 -4.58 -7.02
CA ARG A 38 4.95 -3.67 -5.87
C ARG A 38 4.87 -2.21 -6.33
N ILE A 39 3.98 -1.47 -5.67
CA ILE A 39 3.90 -0.01 -5.71
C ILE A 39 3.85 0.57 -4.29
N MET A 40 4.43 1.75 -4.11
CA MET A 40 4.62 2.40 -2.81
C MET A 40 4.15 3.86 -2.83
N TYR A 41 3.95 4.42 -1.63
CA TYR A 41 3.59 5.83 -1.43
C TYR A 41 2.39 6.29 -2.28
N MET A 42 2.48 7.46 -2.92
CA MET A 42 1.42 8.07 -3.72
C MET A 42 0.88 7.14 -4.81
N GLN A 43 1.77 6.44 -5.54
CA GLN A 43 1.35 5.49 -6.57
C GLN A 43 0.40 4.41 -6.02
N ALA A 44 0.63 3.97 -4.78
CA ALA A 44 -0.25 3.00 -4.14
C ALA A 44 -1.62 3.61 -3.79
N ALA A 45 -1.67 4.86 -3.33
CA ALA A 45 -2.94 5.52 -3.04
C ALA A 45 -3.75 5.78 -4.32
N ASP A 46 -3.12 6.27 -5.39
CA ASP A 46 -3.77 6.50 -6.68
C ASP A 46 -4.35 5.21 -7.25
N PHE A 47 -3.58 4.12 -7.20
CA PHE A 47 -4.05 2.79 -7.59
C PHE A 47 -5.24 2.34 -6.74
N LEU A 48 -5.19 2.51 -5.42
CA LEU A 48 -6.28 2.11 -4.53
C LEU A 48 -7.55 2.91 -4.78
N LYS A 49 -7.47 4.22 -5.08
CA LYS A 49 -8.62 5.06 -5.44
C LYS A 49 -9.34 4.53 -6.68
N LEU A 50 -8.59 4.09 -7.70
CA LEU A 50 -9.15 3.48 -8.91
C LEU A 50 -9.83 2.14 -8.62
N MET A 51 -9.26 1.35 -7.71
CA MET A 51 -9.78 0.02 -7.36
C MET A 51 -10.96 0.05 -6.39
N LEU A 52 -11.10 1.11 -5.59
CA LEU A 52 -12.02 1.21 -4.46
C LEU A 52 -13.49 0.84 -4.78
N PRO A 53 -14.07 1.25 -5.93
CA PRO A 53 -15.45 0.87 -6.26
C PRO A 53 -15.66 -0.64 -6.38
N TYR A 54 -14.60 -1.38 -6.71
CA TYR A 54 -14.64 -2.81 -6.98
C TYR A 54 -14.17 -3.67 -5.80
N LEU A 55 -13.55 -3.07 -4.78
CA LEU A 55 -13.11 -3.79 -3.59
C LEU A 55 -14.30 -4.12 -2.69
N GLN A 56 -14.42 -5.38 -2.29
CA GLN A 56 -15.39 -5.85 -1.30
C GLN A 56 -14.67 -6.21 0.00
N ILE A 57 -13.80 -7.22 -0.05
CA ILE A 57 -13.10 -7.74 1.14
C ILE A 57 -12.04 -6.75 1.65
N LYS A 58 -11.32 -6.08 0.74
CA LYS A 58 -10.20 -5.18 1.06
C LYS A 58 -10.54 -3.69 0.95
N ARG A 59 -11.84 -3.35 0.99
CA ARG A 59 -12.30 -1.97 0.86
C ARG A 59 -11.82 -1.12 2.04
N LEU A 60 -12.06 -1.58 3.26
CA LEU A 60 -11.76 -0.81 4.47
C LEU A 60 -10.25 -0.53 4.59
N GLU A 61 -9.38 -1.52 4.35
CA GLU A 61 -7.94 -1.27 4.38
C GLU A 61 -7.47 -0.33 3.25
N ALA A 62 -8.17 -0.33 2.11
CA ALA A 62 -7.89 0.61 1.02
C ALA A 62 -8.29 2.04 1.40
N GLU A 63 -9.47 2.24 1.99
CA GLU A 63 -9.94 3.55 2.47
C GLU A 63 -8.98 4.14 3.49
N ILE A 64 -8.55 3.33 4.46
CA ILE A 64 -7.59 3.77 5.49
C ILE A 64 -6.23 4.09 4.88
N ALA A 65 -5.76 3.29 3.92
CA ALA A 65 -4.48 3.58 3.26
C ALA A 65 -4.54 4.87 2.42
N ILE A 66 -5.68 5.16 1.78
CA ILE A 66 -5.90 6.40 1.02
C ILE A 66 -5.92 7.59 1.97
N SER A 67 -6.73 7.54 3.04
CA SER A 67 -6.86 8.64 3.99
C SER A 67 -5.55 8.95 4.71
N TYR A 68 -4.79 7.90 5.08
CA TYR A 68 -3.46 8.05 5.65
C TYR A 68 -2.50 8.78 4.71
N GLN A 69 -2.51 8.42 3.43
CA GLN A 69 -1.61 9.02 2.46
C GLN A 69 -1.95 10.50 2.19
N GLU A 70 -3.24 10.83 2.17
CA GLU A 70 -3.73 12.21 2.03
C GLU A 70 -3.34 13.05 3.25
N PHE A 71 -3.55 12.54 4.46
CA PHE A 71 -3.09 13.20 5.68
C PHE A 71 -1.57 13.42 5.66
N ALA A 72 -0.78 12.38 5.35
CA ALA A 72 0.67 12.45 5.30
C ALA A 72 1.19 13.41 4.21
N SER A 73 0.44 13.61 3.11
CA SER A 73 0.81 14.56 2.06
C SER A 73 0.64 16.02 2.47
N ASN A 74 -0.29 16.29 3.40
CA ASN A 74 -0.57 17.61 3.93
C ASN A 74 0.33 18.01 5.10
N LEU A 75 1.03 17.05 5.69
CA LEU A 75 2.04 17.35 6.69
C LEU A 75 3.21 18.10 6.04
N PRO A 76 3.73 19.17 6.66
CA PRO A 76 4.96 19.79 6.20
C PRO A 76 6.03 18.70 6.12
N HIS A 77 6.79 18.67 5.02
CA HIS A 77 7.79 17.63 4.79
C HIS A 77 8.74 17.58 5.99
N ALA A 78 8.47 16.62 6.87
CA ALA A 78 9.31 16.28 8.00
C ALA A 78 10.66 15.87 7.41
N SER A 79 11.56 16.83 7.34
CA SER A 79 12.97 16.62 7.03
C SER A 79 13.46 15.49 7.93
N ARG A 80 14.25 14.55 7.40
CA ARG A 80 14.80 13.43 8.19
C ARG A 80 15.29 13.96 9.56
N GLY A 81 14.59 13.60 10.64
CA GLY A 81 14.86 14.10 11.99
C GLY A 81 13.76 14.97 12.63
N HIS A 82 12.67 15.29 11.94
CA HIS A 82 11.51 15.94 12.57
C HIS A 82 10.74 14.93 13.42
N SER A 83 10.83 15.06 14.74
CA SER A 83 9.91 14.38 15.66
C SER A 83 8.50 14.91 15.40
N ARG A 84 7.57 13.98 15.12
CA ARG A 84 6.13 14.29 15.07
C ARG A 84 5.72 14.98 16.36
N THR A 85 4.76 15.90 16.26
CA THR A 85 4.13 16.46 17.45
C THR A 85 3.32 15.38 18.17
N ALA A 86 3.00 15.60 19.46
CA ALA A 86 2.20 14.65 20.24
C ALA A 86 0.84 14.38 19.58
N GLU A 87 0.18 15.44 19.07
CA GLU A 87 -1.11 15.34 18.38
C GLU A 87 -1.05 14.51 17.10
N GLU A 88 0.01 14.64 16.31
CA GLU A 88 0.23 13.84 15.10
C GLU A 88 0.48 12.36 15.43
N THR A 89 1.05 12.08 16.59
CA THR A 89 1.34 10.73 17.06
C THR A 89 0.06 10.06 17.56
N ASP A 90 -0.75 10.78 18.33
CA ASP A 90 -2.03 10.33 18.86
C ASP A 90 -3.03 10.02 17.73
N ALA A 91 -3.10 10.87 16.71
CA ALA A 91 -3.96 10.64 15.54
C ALA A 91 -3.56 9.37 14.76
N LEU A 92 -2.26 9.09 14.71
CA LEU A 92 -1.71 7.91 14.06
C LEU A 92 -1.95 6.64 14.87
N GLU A 93 -1.78 6.69 16.19
CA GLU A 93 -2.08 5.59 17.09
C GLU A 93 -3.57 5.23 17.06
N ALA A 94 -4.46 6.23 17.06
CA ALA A 94 -5.90 6.02 16.92
C ALA A 94 -6.24 5.30 15.60
N ALA A 95 -5.66 5.74 14.48
CA ALA A 95 -5.84 5.08 13.19
C ALA A 95 -5.26 3.65 13.16
N TYR A 96 -4.14 3.42 13.85
CA TYR A 96 -3.54 2.09 13.99
C TYR A 96 -4.41 1.14 14.81
N GLN A 97 -5.09 1.65 15.83
CA GLN A 97 -5.92 0.83 16.69
C GLN A 97 -7.21 0.38 16.03
N ILE A 98 -7.83 1.27 15.25
CA ILE A 98 -8.93 0.91 14.35
C ILE A 98 -8.49 -0.19 13.37
N LEU A 99 -7.29 -0.10 12.81
CA LEU A 99 -6.73 -1.13 11.91
C LEU A 99 -6.46 -2.48 12.60
N GLN A 100 -6.18 -2.51 13.90
CA GLN A 100 -5.96 -3.75 14.63
C GLN A 100 -7.27 -4.45 14.98
N GLU A 101 -8.29 -3.68 15.37
CA GLU A 101 -9.63 -4.22 15.68
C GLU A 101 -10.31 -4.82 14.45
N VAL A 102 -10.14 -4.19 13.28
CA VAL A 102 -10.69 -4.68 12.00
C VAL A 102 -10.06 -6.00 11.52
N LYS A 103 -8.90 -6.38 12.08
CA LYS A 103 -8.19 -7.63 11.72
C LYS A 103 -8.58 -8.85 12.56
N GLN A 104 -9.42 -8.69 13.59
CA GLN A 104 -10.00 -9.81 14.36
C GLN A 104 -11.25 -10.35 13.66
#